data_AF-A0A9C7QH94-F1
#
_entry.id   AF-A0A9C7QH94-F1
#
_cell.length_a   1.000
_cell.length_b   1.000
_cell.length_c   1.000
_cell.angle_alpha   90.00
_cell.angle_beta   90.00
_cell.angle_gamma   90.00
#
_symmetry.space_group_name_H-M   'P 1'
#
loop_
_entity.id
_entity.type
_entity.pdbx_description
1 polymer ?
#
loop_
_entity_poly.entity_id
_entity_poly.type
_entity_poly.pdbx_seq_one_letter_code
_entity_poly.pdbx_strand_id
1 'polypeptide(L)' 'MAAKYIFVTGGVVSGLGKGITAASLGRLLKMRGYKVTIQKFDPYINVDPGTMSPYQHGEVFVTDDGAETDLDLGH' A
#
# COMPACT_ATOMS: atom_id res chain seq x y z
N MET A 1 4.54 17.89 -17.51
CA MET A 1 3.62 16.77 -17.82
C MET A 1 2.72 16.57 -16.61
N ALA A 2 1.42 16.34 -16.80
CA ALA A 2 0.50 16.07 -15.68
C ALA A 2 0.79 14.69 -15.05
N ALA A 3 0.61 14.59 -13.74
CA ALA A 3 0.70 13.31 -13.02
C ALA A 3 -0.33 12.31 -13.58
N LYS A 4 0.06 11.02 -13.62
CA LYS A 4 -0.79 9.92 -14.07
C LYS A 4 -1.18 9.07 -12.87
N TYR A 5 -2.43 8.64 -12.84
CA TYR A 5 -2.99 7.82 -11.75
C TYR A 5 -3.36 6.46 -12.31
N ILE A 6 -2.92 5.40 -11.62
CA ILE A 6 -3.29 4.01 -11.89
C ILE A 6 -4.04 3.52 -10.66
N PHE A 7 -5.33 3.20 -10.82
CA PHE A 7 -6.14 2.65 -9.75
C PHE A 7 -6.10 1.13 -9.80
N VAL A 8 -5.72 0.49 -8.69
CA VAL A 8 -5.71 -0.96 -8.54
C VAL A 8 -6.88 -1.37 -7.67
N THR A 9 -7.87 -2.05 -8.25
CA THR A 9 -9.06 -2.56 -7.55
C THR A 9 -9.02 -4.09 -7.47
N GLY A 10 -9.79 -4.66 -6.53
CA GLY A 10 -9.93 -6.09 -6.33
C GLY A 10 -11.35 -6.56 -6.53
N GLY A 11 -11.53 -7.74 -7.13
CA GLY A 11 -12.82 -8.40 -7.27
C GLY A 11 -12.80 -9.83 -6.75
N VAL A 12 -13.98 -10.43 -6.62
CA VAL A 12 -14.22 -11.82 -6.20
C VAL A 12 -13.88 -12.08 -4.72
N VAL A 13 -12.61 -12.07 -4.33
CA VAL A 13 -12.16 -12.36 -2.95
C VAL A 13 -10.98 -11.47 -2.53
N SER A 14 -10.82 -11.29 -1.22
CA SER A 14 -9.61 -10.69 -0.63
C SER A 14 -8.44 -11.70 -0.61
N GLY A 15 -7.23 -11.24 -0.24
CA GLY A 15 -6.06 -12.13 -0.15
C GLY A 15 -5.38 -12.48 -1.49
N LEU A 16 -5.80 -11.90 -2.62
CA LEU A 16 -5.25 -12.19 -3.95
C LEU A 16 -3.85 -11.59 -4.25
N GLY A 17 -3.17 -10.99 -3.27
CA GLY A 17 -1.85 -10.38 -3.49
C GLY A 17 -1.86 -9.05 -4.28
N LYS A 18 -2.90 -8.22 -4.07
CA LYS A 18 -3.05 -6.92 -4.75
C LYS A 18 -1.92 -5.95 -4.42
N GLY A 19 -1.53 -5.85 -3.14
CA GLY A 19 -0.43 -5.01 -2.68
C GLY A 19 0.88 -5.34 -3.40
N ILE A 20 1.26 -6.62 -3.38
CA ILE A 20 2.46 -7.13 -4.08
C ILE A 20 2.42 -6.89 -5.59
N THR A 21 1.26 -7.07 -6.23
CA THR A 21 1.10 -6.81 -7.67
C THR A 21 1.29 -5.32 -7.98
N ALA A 22 0.71 -4.43 -7.18
CA ALA A 22 0.85 -2.98 -7.33
C ALA A 22 2.30 -2.52 -7.09
N ALA A 23 2.97 -3.05 -6.05
CA ALA A 23 4.38 -2.79 -5.76
C ALA A 23 5.29 -3.24 -6.91
N SER A 24 5.05 -4.45 -7.45
CA SER A 24 5.78 -4.99 -8.60
C SER A 24 5.61 -4.15 -9.86
N LEU A 25 4.40 -3.69 -10.17
CA LEU A 25 4.15 -2.75 -11.26
C LEU A 25 4.89 -1.42 -11.05
N GLY A 26 4.85 -0.89 -9.83
CA GLY A 26 5.59 0.32 -9.44
C GLY A 26 7.09 0.16 -9.66
N ARG A 27 7.65 -0.99 -9.31
CA ARG A 27 9.07 -1.32 -9.57
C ARG A 27 9.40 -1.33 -11.05
N LEU A 28 8.58 -1.95 -11.89
CA LEU A 28 8.78 -1.98 -13.36
C LEU A 28 8.72 -0.57 -13.96
N LEU A 29 7.80 0.28 -13.51
CA LEU A 29 7.70 1.66 -13.95
C LEU A 29 8.91 2.49 -13.51
N LYS A 30 9.40 2.32 -12.27
CA LYS A 30 10.66 2.93 -11.80
C LYS A 30 11.85 2.48 -12.66
N MET A 31 11.93 1.20 -13.03
CA MET A 31 12.98 0.67 -13.92
C MET A 31 12.94 1.27 -15.33
N ARG A 32 11.78 1.77 -15.78
CA ARG A 32 11.64 2.52 -17.04
C ARG A 32 11.93 4.02 -16.90
N GLY A 33 12.42 4.48 -15.76
CA GLY A 33 12.82 5.87 -15.52
C GLY A 33 11.67 6.80 -15.09
N TYR A 34 10.49 6.26 -14.76
CA TYR A 34 9.40 7.07 -14.25
C TYR A 34 9.55 7.34 -12.75
N LYS A 35 9.17 8.55 -12.31
CA LYS A 35 8.94 8.85 -10.89
C LYS A 35 7.58 8.25 -10.50
N VAL A 36 7.60 7.28 -9.59
CA VAL A 36 6.40 6.56 -9.15
C VAL A 36 6.30 6.61 -7.63
N THR A 37 5.08 6.83 -7.14
CA THR A 37 4.69 6.72 -5.74
C THR A 37 3.49 5.78 -5.64
N ILE A 38 3.25 5.22 -4.45
CA ILE A 38 2.09 4.38 -4.16
C ILE A 38 1.28 4.99 -3.01
N GLN A 39 -0.01 4.69 -2.96
CA GLN A 39 -0.91 5.06 -1.87
C GLN A 39 -1.87 3.89 -1.63
N LYS A 40 -2.07 3.53 -0.37
CA LYS A 40 -3.01 2.51 0.08
C LYS A 40 -4.26 3.19 0.63
N PHE A 41 -5.43 2.71 0.21
CA PHE A 41 -6.73 3.11 0.78
C PHE A 41 -7.29 1.95 1.58
N ASP A 42 -7.25 2.05 2.90
CA ASP A 42 -7.80 1.04 3.79
C ASP A 42 -9.24 1.38 4.20
N PRO A 43 -10.21 0.48 3.99
CA PRO A 43 -11.62 0.75 4.26
C PRO A 43 -12.02 0.45 5.73
N TYR A 44 -11.07 0.46 6.67
CA TYR A 44 -11.37 0.30 8.10
C TYR A 44 -11.71 1.65 8.75
N ILE A 45 -12.36 1.60 9.91
CA ILE A 45 -12.76 2.80 10.66
C ILE A 45 -11.64 3.37 11.54
N ASN A 46 -10.63 2.55 11.84
CA ASN A 46 -9.46 2.98 12.61
C ASN A 46 -8.80 4.16 11.89
N VAL A 47 -8.41 5.18 12.66
CA VAL A 47 -7.72 6.35 12.10
C VAL A 47 -6.33 5.96 11.58
N ASP A 48 -5.69 5.04 12.30
CA ASP A 48 -4.40 4.42 12.02
C ASP A 48 -4.44 2.95 12.52
N PRO A 49 -3.51 2.08 12.08
CA PRO A 49 -3.46 0.71 12.53
C PRO A 49 -2.74 0.51 13.88
N GLY A 50 -2.26 1.57 14.55
CA GLY A 50 -1.55 1.49 15.83
C GLY A 50 -2.39 0.87 16.95
N THR A 51 -3.72 0.94 16.82
CA THR A 51 -4.69 0.32 17.75
C THR A 51 -5.03 -1.13 17.43
N MET A 52 -4.59 -1.66 16.29
CA MET A 52 -4.89 -3.03 15.86
C MET A 52 -3.92 -4.02 16.50
N SER A 53 -4.41 -5.23 16.82
CA SER A 53 -3.55 -6.31 17.32
C SER A 53 -2.64 -6.83 16.22
N PRO A 54 -1.30 -6.74 16.36
CA PRO A 54 -0.39 -7.12 15.27
C PRO A 54 -0.38 -8.63 15.00
N TYR A 55 -0.71 -9.43 16.00
CA TYR A 55 -0.82 -10.89 15.85
C TYR A 55 -2.04 -11.33 15.03
N GLN A 56 -3.03 -10.44 14.86
CA GLN A 56 -4.25 -10.73 14.11
C GLN A 56 -4.29 -10.00 12.76
N HIS A 57 -3.74 -8.79 12.69
CA HIS A 57 -3.86 -7.89 11.54
C HIS A 57 -2.54 -7.65 10.80
N GLY A 58 -1.42 -8.16 11.30
CA GLY A 58 -0.09 -7.91 10.74
C GLY A 58 0.61 -6.73 11.41
N GLU A 59 1.85 -6.50 11.01
CA GLU A 59 2.67 -5.42 11.58
C GLU A 59 2.13 -4.02 11.25
N VAL A 60 2.49 -3.06 12.09
CA VAL A 60 2.31 -1.63 11.81
C VAL A 60 3.62 -1.12 11.19
N PHE A 61 3.54 -0.61 9.97
CA PHE A 61 4.69 0.00 9.29
C PHE A 61 4.82 1.45 9.71
N VAL A 62 6.05 1.93 9.98
CA VAL A 62 6.31 3.31 10.38
C VAL A 62 7.13 4.01 9.30
N THR A 63 6.63 5.10 8.75
CA THR A 63 7.32 5.92 7.74
C THR A 63 8.37 6.85 8.37
N ASP A 64 9.26 7.41 7.55
CA ASP A 64 10.32 8.32 8.00
C ASP A 64 9.81 9.58 8.72
N ASP A 65 8.58 10.01 8.43
CA ASP A 65 7.89 11.11 9.09
C ASP A 65 7.10 10.70 10.35
N GLY A 66 7.17 9.42 10.73
CA GLY A 66 6.61 8.88 11.96
C GLY A 66 5.15 8.46 11.89
N ALA A 67 4.56 8.37 10.69
CA ALA A 67 3.19 7.88 10.55
C ALA A 67 3.13 6.35 10.77
N GLU A 68 2.18 5.91 11.59
CA GLU A 68 1.82 4.50 11.76
C GLU A 68 0.85 4.10 10.65
N THR A 69 1.22 3.13 9.82
CA THR A 69 0.51 2.79 8.59
C THR A 69 0.35 1.28 8.40
N ASP A 70 -0.51 0.89 7.46
CA ASP A 70 -0.68 -0.50 7.06
C ASP A 70 0.61 -1.09 6.47
N LEU A 71 0.82 -2.38 6.67
CA LEU A 71 2.01 -3.11 6.23
C LEU A 71 2.25 -3.06 4.71
N ASP A 72 1.21 -2.80 3.90
CA ASP A 72 1.37 -2.71 2.44
C ASP A 72 2.30 -1.57 2.00
N LEU A 73 2.56 -0.56 2.84
CA LEU A 73 3.54 0.50 2.55
C LEU A 73 5.00 0.03 2.68
N GLY A 74 5.24 -1.12 3.35
CA GLY A 74 6.54 -1.78 3.41
C GLY A 74 6.84 -2.70 2.21
N HIS A 75 5.85 -3.02 1.37
CA HIS A 75 5.99 -3.88 0.18
C HIS A 75 6.66 -3.16 -1.00
#